data_AF-W6UHU0-F1
#
_entry.id   AF-W6UHU0-F1
#
_cell.length_a   1.000
_cell.length_b   1.000
_cell.length_c   1.000
_cell.angle_alpha   90.00
_cell.angle_beta   90.00
_cell.angle_gamma   90.00
#
_symmetry.space_group_name_H-M   'P 1'
#
loop_
_entity.id
_entity.type
_entity.pdbx_description
1 polymer ?
#
loop_
_entity_poly.entity_id
_entity_poly.type
_entity_poly.pdbx_seq_one_letter_code
_entity_poly.pdbx_strand_id
1 'polypeptide(L)'
;MLRCEECGKYYGNEYSLHHHICLRRKDVWKKGDVPTQLVDGQLTYFCPVCSKPFKWLGNLTRHYYVHTGQRFFKCDICHKEFFSAYQVRRHMNSHTGLRFQCAVCEKPFTCKYACAWHARQHLKGQQQQKS
;
A
#
# COMPACT_ATOMS: atom_id res chain seq x y z
N MET A 1 -22.82 -2.07 -5.51
CA MET A 1 -22.55 -1.39 -4.23
C MET A 1 -22.32 -2.46 -3.18
N LEU A 2 -21.32 -2.32 -2.32
CA LEU A 2 -20.94 -3.30 -1.31
C LEU A 2 -21.38 -2.81 0.07
N ARG A 3 -21.95 -3.69 0.90
CA ARG A 3 -22.49 -3.35 2.22
C ARG A 3 -21.50 -3.75 3.32
N CYS A 4 -21.28 -2.86 4.28
CA CYS A 4 -20.58 -3.22 5.51
C CYS A 4 -21.52 -3.99 6.43
N GLU A 5 -21.14 -5.20 6.84
CA GLU A 5 -21.96 -6.07 7.69
C GLU A 5 -22.07 -5.55 9.13
N GLU A 6 -21.06 -4.82 9.63
CA GLU A 6 -21.07 -4.28 11.00
C GLU A 6 -21.87 -2.98 11.15
N CYS A 7 -22.07 -2.21 10.08
CA CYS A 7 -22.70 -0.88 10.18
C CYS A 7 -23.80 -0.60 9.14
N GLY A 8 -24.00 -1.51 8.18
CA GLY A 8 -25.01 -1.41 7.14
C GLY A 8 -24.74 -0.37 6.05
N LYS A 9 -23.62 0.39 6.10
CA LYS A 9 -23.29 1.40 5.08
C LYS A 9 -22.90 0.78 3.74
N TYR A 10 -23.25 1.46 2.66
CA TYR A 10 -22.94 1.07 1.30
C TYR A 10 -21.74 1.83 0.74
N TYR A 11 -20.95 1.13 -0.06
CA TYR A 11 -19.74 1.65 -0.69
C TYR A 11 -19.73 1.30 -2.18
N GLY A 12 -19.25 2.23 -2.99
CA GLY A 12 -19.18 2.06 -4.45
C GLY A 12 -18.15 1.04 -4.92
N ASN A 13 -17.13 0.74 -4.10
CA ASN A 13 -16.05 -0.18 -4.45
C ASN A 13 -15.48 -0.87 -3.20
N GLU A 14 -14.77 -1.97 -3.44
CA GLU A 14 -14.15 -2.81 -2.40
C GLU A 14 -13.14 -2.02 -1.57
N TYR A 15 -12.39 -1.12 -2.19
CA TYR A 15 -11.41 -0.28 -1.50
C TYR A 15 -12.07 0.59 -0.42
N SER A 16 -13.18 1.26 -0.73
CA SER A 16 -13.89 2.12 0.21
C SER A 16 -14.54 1.32 1.34
N LEU A 17 -15.09 0.14 1.04
CA LEU A 17 -15.63 -0.76 2.05
C LEU A 17 -14.53 -1.27 2.99
N HIS A 18 -13.43 -1.80 2.45
CA HIS A 18 -12.31 -2.28 3.26
C HIS A 18 -11.63 -1.17 4.04
N HIS A 19 -11.45 0.02 3.46
CA HIS A 19 -10.96 1.20 4.18
C HIS A 19 -11.88 1.53 5.36
N HIS A 20 -13.20 1.46 5.16
CA HIS A 20 -14.16 1.67 6.24
C HIS A 20 -14.07 0.60 7.33
N ILE A 21 -14.05 -0.69 6.97
CA ILE A 21 -13.90 -1.82 7.90
C ILE A 21 -12.59 -1.65 8.69
N CYS A 22 -11.51 -1.30 7.99
CA CYS A 22 -10.21 -1.03 8.59
C CYS A 22 -10.25 0.07 9.64
N LEU A 23 -11.08 1.10 9.48
CA LEU A 23 -11.16 2.19 10.46
C LEU A 23 -12.15 1.89 11.61
N ARG A 24 -12.90 0.80 11.54
CA ARG A 24 -14.00 0.48 12.46
C ARG A 24 -13.73 -0.69 13.40
N ARG A 25 -12.80 -1.58 13.05
CA ARG A 25 -12.51 -2.73 13.91
C ARG A 25 -11.96 -2.29 15.26
N LYS A 26 -12.36 -3.00 16.32
CA LYS A 26 -12.04 -2.67 17.72
C LYS A 26 -10.55 -2.80 18.08
N ASP A 27 -9.77 -3.45 17.22
CA ASP A 27 -8.30 -3.54 17.25
C ASP A 27 -7.61 -2.35 16.56
N VAL A 28 -8.38 -1.36 16.08
CA VAL A 28 -7.87 -0.19 15.36
C VAL A 28 -8.11 1.09 16.16
N TRP A 29 -6.99 1.79 16.38
CA TRP A 29 -6.86 3.06 17.10
C TRP A 29 -7.92 4.09 16.70
N LYS A 30 -8.65 4.63 17.68
CA LYS A 30 -9.52 5.79 17.43
C LYS A 30 -8.62 7.01 17.23
N LYS A 31 -9.16 8.06 16.58
CA LYS A 31 -8.42 9.30 16.27
C LYS A 31 -7.75 9.96 17.50
N GLY A 32 -8.24 9.67 18.71
CA GLY A 32 -7.67 10.16 19.98
C GLY A 32 -6.60 9.26 20.63
N ASP A 33 -6.44 8.02 20.18
CA ASP A 33 -5.49 7.06 20.77
C ASP A 33 -4.12 7.09 20.06
N VAL A 34 -4.05 7.79 18.93
CA VAL A 34 -2.85 7.87 18.08
C VAL A 34 -2.01 9.08 18.47
N PRO A 35 -0.69 8.92 18.70
CA PRO A 35 0.18 10.07 18.91
C PRO A 35 0.16 10.99 17.67
N THR A 36 -0.16 12.26 17.87
CA THR A 36 -0.17 13.27 16.80
C THR A 36 0.63 14.49 17.19
N GLN A 37 1.30 15.11 16.21
CA GLN A 37 2.06 16.35 16.40
C GLN A 37 1.88 17.26 15.19
N LEU A 38 1.86 18.57 15.42
CA LEU A 38 1.98 19.56 14.35
C LEU A 38 3.45 19.66 13.93
N VAL A 39 3.76 19.31 12.69
CA VAL A 39 5.09 19.43 12.07
C VAL A 39 4.92 20.32 10.85
N ASP A 40 5.68 21.42 10.78
CA ASP A 40 5.60 22.43 9.71
C ASP A 40 4.17 22.94 9.44
N GLY A 41 3.39 23.10 10.52
CA GLY A 41 1.99 23.53 10.45
C GLY A 41 1.00 22.48 9.96
N GLN A 42 1.42 21.22 9.77
CA GLN A 42 0.56 20.11 9.37
C GLN A 42 0.42 19.07 10.48
N LEU A 43 -0.81 18.63 10.75
CA LEU A 43 -1.08 17.56 11.69
C LEU A 43 -0.53 16.23 11.15
N THR A 44 0.44 15.66 11.86
CA THR A 44 1.11 14.41 11.53
C THR A 44 0.76 13.36 12.57
N TYR A 45 0.50 12.13 12.12
CA TYR A 45 0.17 10.96 12.94
C TYR A 45 1.38 10.06 13.05
N PHE A 46 1.67 9.54 14.24
CA PHE A 46 2.85 8.72 14.49
C PHE A 46 2.45 7.29 14.85
N CYS A 47 3.23 6.33 14.36
CA CYS A 47 3.04 4.93 14.74
C CYS A 47 3.44 4.72 16.20
N PRO A 48 2.56 4.18 17.06
CA PRO A 48 2.90 3.95 18.47
C PRO A 48 3.93 2.83 18.68
N VAL A 49 4.17 1.98 17.67
CA VAL A 49 5.12 0.85 17.75
C VAL A 49 6.53 1.25 17.29
N CYS A 50 6.64 2.07 16.23
CA CYS A 50 7.93 2.40 15.63
C CYS A 50 8.15 3.90 15.39
N SER A 51 7.26 4.75 15.88
CA SER A 51 7.32 6.22 15.79
C SER A 51 7.43 6.78 14.38
N LYS A 52 7.09 6.00 13.34
CA LYS A 52 7.10 6.47 11.95
C LYS A 52 6.00 7.52 11.72
N PRO A 53 6.30 8.64 11.04
CA PRO A 53 5.33 9.70 10.76
C PRO A 53 4.48 9.39 9.53
N PHE A 54 3.21 9.80 9.59
CA PHE A 54 2.23 9.69 8.51
C PHE A 54 1.36 10.94 8.43
N LYS A 55 1.19 11.48 7.23
CA LYS A 55 0.32 12.64 7.00
C LYS A 55 -1.18 12.37 7.23
N TRP A 56 -1.61 11.11 7.05
CA TRP A 56 -3.02 10.74 7.07
C TRP A 56 -3.24 9.53 7.98
N LEU A 57 -4.28 9.58 8.81
CA LEU A 57 -4.65 8.49 9.72
C LEU A 57 -4.81 7.15 8.98
N GLY A 58 -5.52 7.12 7.84
CA GLY A 58 -5.70 5.88 7.07
C GLY A 58 -4.39 5.26 6.55
N ASN A 59 -3.35 6.08 6.32
CA ASN A 59 -2.02 5.56 5.97
C ASN A 59 -1.32 4.94 7.18
N LEU A 60 -1.44 5.57 8.35
CA LEU A 60 -0.94 4.99 9.59
C LEU A 60 -1.66 3.68 9.92
N THR A 61 -2.99 3.64 9.84
CA THR A 61 -3.78 2.42 10.09
C THR A 61 -3.32 1.28 9.18
N ARG A 62 -3.15 1.52 7.88
CA ARG A 62 -2.62 0.51 6.95
C ARG A 62 -1.20 0.07 7.33
N HIS A 63 -0.36 0.99 7.79
CA HIS A 63 0.98 0.66 8.24
C HIS A 63 0.96 -0.20 9.52
N TYR A 64 0.07 0.10 10.46
CA TYR A 64 -0.07 -0.65 11.71
C TYR A 64 -0.36 -2.13 11.47
N TYR A 65 -1.07 -2.48 10.39
CA TYR A 65 -1.28 -3.87 10.00
C TYR A 65 -0.01 -4.66 9.68
N VAL A 66 1.07 -3.98 9.33
CA VAL A 66 2.38 -4.64 9.19
C VAL A 66 2.87 -5.16 10.54
N HIS A 67 2.56 -4.45 11.63
CA HIS A 67 2.90 -4.88 12.99
C HIS A 67 1.97 -5.99 13.50
N THR A 68 0.67 -5.94 13.19
CA THR A 68 -0.28 -6.99 13.63
C THR A 68 -0.33 -8.21 12.71
N GLY A 69 0.30 -8.14 11.53
CA GLY A 69 0.29 -9.20 10.52
C GLY A 69 -1.06 -9.37 9.79
N GLN A 70 -2.04 -8.51 10.06
CA GLN A 70 -3.38 -8.61 9.48
C GLN A 70 -3.39 -8.25 8.00
N ARG A 71 -4.00 -9.09 7.17
CA ARG A 71 -4.11 -8.87 5.72
C ARG A 71 -5.58 -8.92 5.33
N PHE A 72 -6.01 -7.95 4.55
CA PHE A 72 -7.45 -7.71 4.27
C PHE A 72 -7.81 -7.95 2.82
N PHE A 73 -6.83 -7.88 1.92
CA PHE A 73 -7.06 -7.97 0.50
C PHE A 73 -6.52 -9.29 -0.01
N LYS A 74 -7.40 -10.15 -0.53
CA LYS A 74 -7.07 -11.48 -1.01
C LYS A 74 -6.97 -11.50 -2.54
N CYS A 75 -6.09 -12.33 -3.07
CA CYS A 75 -6.07 -12.67 -4.48
C CYS A 75 -7.12 -13.75 -4.76
N ASP A 76 -8.02 -13.51 -5.71
CA ASP A 76 -9.07 -14.49 -6.02
C ASP A 76 -8.54 -15.75 -6.73
N ILE A 77 -7.36 -15.66 -7.36
CA ILE A 77 -6.76 -16.76 -8.12
C ILE A 77 -5.94 -17.68 -7.21
N CYS A 78 -5.00 -17.12 -6.42
CA CYS A 78 -4.08 -17.92 -5.59
C CYS A 78 -4.30 -17.75 -4.10
N HIS A 79 -5.33 -17.01 -3.70
CA HIS A 79 -5.73 -16.81 -2.30
C HIS A 79 -4.69 -16.15 -1.41
N LYS A 80 -3.61 -15.60 -2.00
CA LYS A 80 -2.59 -14.84 -1.28
C LYS A 80 -3.16 -13.53 -0.76
N GLU A 81 -2.83 -13.21 0.49
CA GLU A 81 -3.35 -12.04 1.18
C GLU A 81 -2.34 -10.88 1.17
N PHE A 82 -2.86 -9.66 1.24
CA PHE A 82 -2.13 -8.41 1.14
C PHE A 82 -2.72 -7.33 2.05
N PHE A 83 -1.88 -6.33 2.37
CA PHE A 83 -2.26 -5.20 3.22
C PHE A 83 -3.01 -4.08 2.47
N SER A 84 -3.10 -4.15 1.12
CA SER A 84 -3.81 -3.13 0.33
C SER A 84 -4.29 -3.65 -1.03
N ALA A 85 -5.41 -3.10 -1.51
CA ALA A 85 -5.93 -3.36 -2.87
C ALA A 85 -4.92 -3.06 -3.98
N TYR A 86 -4.09 -2.02 -3.81
CA TYR A 86 -3.02 -1.71 -4.76
C TYR A 86 -2.02 -2.87 -4.90
N GLN A 87 -1.67 -3.52 -3.78
CA GLN A 87 -0.77 -4.67 -3.80
C GLN A 87 -1.40 -5.87 -4.49
N VAL A 88 -2.69 -6.15 -4.24
CA VAL A 88 -3.43 -7.20 -4.97
C VAL A 88 -3.44 -6.91 -6.46
N ARG A 89 -3.85 -5.70 -6.88
CA ARG A 89 -3.92 -5.34 -8.31
C ARG A 89 -2.56 -5.50 -8.99
N ARG A 90 -1.49 -5.04 -8.35
CA ARG A 90 -0.13 -5.21 -8.85
C ARG A 90 0.26 -6.69 -8.93
N HIS A 91 -0.14 -7.49 -7.94
CA HIS A 91 0.09 -8.92 -7.94
C HIS A 91 -0.68 -9.64 -9.06
N MET A 92 -1.90 -9.20 -9.41
CA MET A 92 -2.67 -9.80 -10.51
C MET A 92 -1.92 -9.78 -11.85
N ASN A 93 -0.99 -8.84 -12.06
CA ASN A 93 -0.13 -8.83 -13.24
C ASN A 93 0.72 -10.10 -13.38
N SER A 94 1.04 -10.79 -12.28
CA SER A 94 1.75 -12.08 -12.36
C SER A 94 0.87 -13.22 -12.85
N HIS A 95 -0.45 -13.10 -12.71
CA HIS A 95 -1.41 -14.08 -13.22
C HIS A 95 -1.78 -13.81 -14.68
N THR A 96 -1.99 -12.55 -15.05
CA THR A 96 -2.34 -12.17 -16.43
C THR A 96 -1.15 -12.18 -17.38
N GLY A 97 0.08 -12.31 -16.86
CA GLY A 97 1.30 -12.22 -17.64
C GLY A 97 1.63 -10.79 -18.09
N LEU A 98 0.92 -9.76 -17.62
CA LEU A 98 1.21 -8.37 -17.94
C LEU A 98 2.60 -7.98 -17.43
N ARG A 99 3.50 -7.61 -18.34
CA ARG A 99 4.87 -7.19 -18.00
C ARG A 99 5.17 -5.80 -18.54
N PHE A 100 5.94 -5.05 -17.76
CA PHE A 100 6.55 -3.77 -18.13
C PHE A 100 8.00 -4.04 -18.50
N GLN A 101 8.42 -3.65 -19.70
CA GLN A 101 9.79 -3.84 -20.16
C GLN A 101 10.63 -2.59 -19.95
N CYS A 102 11.90 -2.78 -19.57
CA CYS A 102 12.86 -1.69 -19.56
C CYS A 102 13.17 -1.27 -21.00
N ALA A 103 13.09 0.02 -21.30
CA ALA A 103 13.40 0.55 -22.64
C ALA A 103 14.88 0.42 -23.04
N VAL A 104 15.78 0.14 -22.10
CA VAL A 104 17.24 0.07 -22.34
C VAL A 104 17.73 -1.37 -22.52
N CYS A 105 17.22 -2.31 -21.72
CA CYS A 105 17.72 -3.70 -21.70
C CYS A 105 16.61 -4.76 -21.78
N GLU A 106 15.38 -4.34 -22.07
CA GLU A 106 14.19 -5.18 -22.28
C GLU A 106 13.80 -6.10 -21.11
N LYS A 107 14.50 -5.99 -19.96
CA LYS A 107 14.20 -6.78 -18.78
C LYS A 107 12.73 -6.59 -18.36
N PRO A 108 11.98 -7.69 -18.16
CA PRO A 108 10.56 -7.62 -17.84
C PRO A 108 10.32 -7.46 -16.33
N PHE A 109 9.30 -6.68 -15.98
CA PHE A 109 8.88 -6.42 -14.61
C PHE A 109 7.37 -6.58 -14.45
N THR A 110 6.92 -7.04 -13.30
CA THR A 110 5.49 -7.17 -12.99
C THR A 110 4.82 -5.85 -12.59
N CYS A 111 5.59 -4.77 -12.40
CA CYS A 111 5.03 -3.45 -12.11
C CYS A 111 5.86 -2.29 -12.67
N LYS A 112 5.15 -1.22 -13.06
CA LYS A 112 5.72 0.00 -13.64
C LYS A 112 6.75 0.67 -12.74
N TYR A 113 6.51 0.72 -11.43
CA TYR A 113 7.44 1.34 -10.47
C TYR A 113 8.80 0.62 -10.45
N ALA A 114 8.81 -0.71 -10.41
CA ALA A 114 10.04 -1.50 -10.41
C ALA A 114 10.81 -1.30 -11.74
N CYS A 115 10.09 -1.32 -12.86
CA CYS A 115 10.68 -1.04 -14.17
C CYS A 115 11.29 0.38 -14.24
N ALA A 116 10.58 1.40 -13.77
CA ALA A 116 11.06 2.78 -13.77
C ALA A 116 12.25 2.96 -12.83
N TRP A 117 12.22 2.35 -11.64
CA TRP A 117 13.35 2.38 -10.72
C TRP A 117 14.58 1.69 -11.29
N HIS A 118 14.39 0.55 -11.97
CA HIS A 118 15.46 -0.15 -12.67
C HIS A 118 16.03 0.69 -13.83
N ALA A 119 15.17 1.29 -14.65
CA ALA A 119 15.59 2.13 -15.77
C ALA A 119 16.45 3.31 -15.31
N ARG A 120 16.16 3.90 -14.13
CA ARG A 120 17.00 4.93 -13.52
C ARG A 120 18.40 4.44 -13.13
N GLN A 121 18.59 3.15 -12.88
CA GLN A 121 19.93 2.62 -12.58
C GLN A 121 20.82 2.59 -13.82
N HIS A 122 20.27 2.43 -15.03
CA HIS A 122 21.06 2.54 -16.27
C HIS A 122 21.65 3.94 -16.44
N LEU A 123 20.90 4.97 -16.07
CA LEU A 123 21.38 6.35 -16.08
C LEU A 123 22.50 6.61 -15.05
N LYS A 124 22.51 5.86 -13.94
CA LYS A 124 23.56 5.95 -12.90
C LYS A 124 24.78 5.09 -13.22
N GLY A 125 24.59 3.93 -13.85
CA GLY A 125 25.64 2.99 -14.21
C GLY A 125 26.53 3.43 -15.38
N GLN A 126 26.10 4.40 -16.19
CA GLN A 126 26.91 4.98 -17.27
C GLN A 126 28.08 5.85 -16.80
N GLN A 127 28.22 6.14 -15.50
CA GLN A 127 29.39 6.83 -14.93
C GLN A 127 30.54 5.89 -14.52
N GLN A 128 30.37 4.57 -14.57
CA GLN A 128 31.40 3.60 -14.13
C GLN A 128 32.12 2.85 -15.28
N GLN A 129 31.95 3.28 -16.53
CA GLN A 129 32.67 2.70 -17.69
C GLN A 129 33.58 3.71 -18.42
N LYS A 130 34.08 4.72 -17.70
CA LYS A 130 35.11 5.64 -18.19
C LYS A 130 36.19 5.89 -17.13
N SER A 131 36.85 4.81 -16.70
CA SER A 131 38.14 4.91 -16.02
C SER A 131 39.07 3.82 -16.50
#